data_AF-A0A8R2BBH3-F1
#
_entry.id   AF-A0A8R2BBH3-F1
#
_cell.length_a   1.000
_cell.length_b   1.000
_cell.length_c   1.000
_cell.angle_alpha   90.00
_cell.angle_beta   90.00
_cell.angle_gamma   90.00
#
_symmetry.space_group_name_H-M   'P 1'
#
loop_
_entity.id
_entity.type
_entity.pdbx_description
1 polymer ?
#
loop_
_entity_poly.entity_id
_entity_poly.type
_entity_poly.pdbx_seq_one_letter_code
_entity_poly.pdbx_strand_id
1 'polypeptide(L)'
;MTFSRARVISSFDYNLNGETLLRTMGAIKDLGIYFDPKLKFDSHITNIVNRSNKILGFIRRNCADFDDSLALKSIYCSLVRSICEYGSIIWSPYQSGHKQIIEKIQQKFLRFLSFKCSIIREPHSSYTPLLTILNLETLEQRRLRLDLYFSYKLFSGNIDCPEFLSRFSFHTPI
;
A
#
# COMPACT_ATOMS: atom_id res chain seq x y z
N MET A 1 4.35 -9.16 21.73
CA MET A 1 5.09 -9.55 20.51
C MET A 1 6.46 -8.86 20.53
N THR A 2 7.51 -9.45 19.96
CA THR A 2 8.82 -8.79 19.79
C THR A 2 9.13 -8.66 18.31
N PHE A 3 9.43 -7.44 17.88
CA PHE A 3 9.85 -7.14 16.52
C PHE A 3 11.37 -7.07 16.47
N SER A 4 12.00 -7.92 15.67
CA SER A 4 13.46 -7.87 15.50
C SER A 4 13.90 -8.48 14.17
N ARG A 5 14.90 -7.85 13.55
CA ARG A 5 15.64 -8.42 12.43
C ARG A 5 16.90 -9.19 12.87
N ALA A 6 17.21 -9.20 14.16
CA ALA A 6 18.35 -9.92 14.71
C ALA A 6 18.14 -11.45 14.57
N ARG A 7 19.25 -12.18 14.35
CA ARG A 7 19.23 -13.65 14.28
C ARG A 7 18.96 -14.29 15.64
N VAL A 8 19.41 -13.65 16.71
CA VAL A 8 19.15 -14.05 18.09
C VAL A 8 18.08 -13.12 18.63
N ILE A 9 16.91 -13.67 18.95
CA ILE A 9 15.80 -12.92 19.51
C ILE A 9 15.92 -13.00 21.03
N SER A 10 16.02 -11.85 21.70
CA SER A 10 15.93 -11.84 23.15
C SER A 10 14.50 -12.20 23.56
N SER A 11 14.38 -13.27 24.36
CA SER A 11 13.15 -13.68 25.01
C SER A 11 13.09 -13.04 26.38
N PHE A 12 12.07 -12.22 26.59
CA PHE A 12 11.68 -11.69 27.89
C PHE A 12 10.21 -12.01 28.08
N ASP A 13 9.89 -12.60 29.22
CA ASP A 13 8.54 -12.98 29.61
C ASP A 13 7.93 -11.86 30.45
N TYR A 14 6.83 -11.31 29.95
CA TYR A 14 6.13 -10.22 30.61
C TYR A 14 5.05 -10.81 31.51
N ASN A 15 5.02 -10.39 32.77
CA ASN A 15 3.96 -10.77 33.71
C ASN A 15 3.04 -9.57 33.94
N LEU A 16 1.73 -9.78 33.87
CA LEU A 16 0.71 -8.81 34.22
C LEU A 16 -0.19 -9.40 35.31
N ASN A 17 -0.25 -8.76 36.48
CA ASN A 17 -1.01 -9.24 37.64
C ASN A 17 -0.68 -10.69 38.07
N GLY A 18 0.57 -11.11 37.91
CA GLY A 18 1.02 -12.46 38.24
C GLY A 18 0.79 -13.50 37.15
N GLU A 19 0.15 -13.15 36.03
CA GLU A 19 0.01 -14.04 34.87
C GLU A 19 1.03 -13.71 33.78
N THR A 20 1.67 -14.75 33.24
CA THR A 20 2.63 -14.61 32.14
C THR A 20 1.89 -14.41 30.81
N LEU A 21 2.19 -13.29 30.16
CA LEU A 21 1.64 -12.96 28.86
C LEU A 21 2.23 -13.84 27.76
N LEU A 22 1.37 -14.55 27.03
CA LEU A 22 1.79 -15.37 25.90
C LEU A 22 2.36 -14.51 24.78
N ARG A 23 3.56 -14.89 24.33
CA ARG A 23 4.21 -14.23 23.20
C ARG A 23 3.56 -14.65 21.89
N THR A 24 3.06 -13.69 21.12
CA THR A 24 2.59 -13.93 19.75
C THR A 24 3.77 -14.34 18.85
N MET A 25 3.71 -15.55 18.29
CA MET A 25 4.74 -16.12 17.40
C MET A 25 4.54 -15.78 15.91
N GLY A 26 3.34 -15.34 15.53
CA GLY A 26 2.95 -15.08 14.14
C GLY A 26 2.80 -13.59 13.81
N ALA A 27 2.17 -13.30 12.67
CA ALA A 27 1.81 -11.94 12.31
C ALA A 27 0.61 -11.45 13.16
N ILE A 28 0.68 -10.22 13.63
CA ILE A 28 -0.44 -9.52 14.28
C ILE A 28 -1.03 -8.50 13.32
N LYS A 29 -2.35 -8.34 13.38
CA LYS A 29 -3.04 -7.24 12.69
C LYS A 29 -3.27 -6.11 13.68
N ASP A 30 -2.75 -4.94 13.37
CA ASP A 30 -2.99 -3.72 14.13
C ASP A 30 -3.38 -2.57 13.18
N LEU A 31 -4.45 -1.85 13.52
CA LEU A 31 -5.07 -0.80 12.70
C LEU A 31 -5.22 -1.16 11.20
N GLY A 32 -5.45 -2.44 10.89
CA GLY A 32 -5.60 -2.91 9.52
C GLY A 32 -4.32 -3.32 8.80
N ILE A 33 -3.16 -3.20 9.44
CA ILE A 33 -1.84 -3.56 8.90
C ILE A 33 -1.32 -4.82 9.59
N TYR A 34 -0.77 -5.75 8.81
CA TYR A 34 -0.16 -6.96 9.37
C TYR A 34 1.34 -6.73 9.62
N PHE A 35 1.76 -6.97 10.86
CA PHE A 35 3.15 -6.92 11.30
C PHE A 35 3.59 -8.34 11.61
N ASP A 36 4.61 -8.84 10.91
CA ASP A 36 5.28 -10.07 11.28
C ASP A 36 6.42 -9.78 12.29
N PRO A 37 6.93 -10.79 13.01
CA PRO A 37 8.01 -10.60 13.97
C PRO A 37 9.31 -10.02 13.37
N LYS A 38 9.51 -10.14 12.04
CA LYS A 38 10.71 -9.64 11.35
C LYS A 38 10.53 -8.24 10.74
N LEU A 39 9.36 -7.61 10.91
CA LEU A 39 8.97 -6.37 10.23
C LEU A 39 9.20 -6.43 8.71
N LYS A 40 8.83 -7.56 8.13
CA LYS A 40 8.56 -7.79 6.72
C LYS A 40 7.07 -7.66 6.47
N PHE A 41 6.72 -6.95 5.41
CA PHE A 41 5.34 -6.73 5.03
C PHE A 41 4.84 -7.70 3.96
N ASP A 42 5.51 -8.84 3.76
CA ASP A 42 5.15 -9.87 2.76
C ASP A 42 3.68 -10.32 2.89
N SER A 43 3.28 -10.67 4.12
CA SER A 43 1.92 -11.13 4.44
C SER A 43 0.90 -10.02 4.24
N HIS A 44 1.24 -8.80 4.66
CA HIS A 44 0.42 -7.61 4.49
C HIS A 44 0.19 -7.27 3.01
N ILE A 45 1.26 -7.26 2.21
CA ILE A 45 1.21 -7.00 0.77
C ILE A 45 0.37 -8.07 0.07
N THR A 46 0.56 -9.35 0.42
CA THR A 46 -0.25 -10.45 -0.11
C THR A 46 -1.73 -10.24 0.20
N ASN A 47 -2.05 -9.83 1.43
CA ASN A 47 -3.42 -9.53 1.83
C ASN A 47 -4.01 -8.32 1.07
N ILE A 48 -3.27 -7.23 0.92
CA ILE A 48 -3.67 -6.05 0.12
C ILE A 48 -3.97 -6.47 -1.31
N VAL A 49 -3.09 -7.26 -1.93
CA VAL A 49 -3.23 -7.73 -3.31
C VAL A 49 -4.48 -8.60 -3.45
N ASN A 50 -4.68 -9.56 -2.56
CA ASN A 50 -5.84 -10.44 -2.60
C ASN A 50 -7.15 -9.67 -2.40
N ARG A 51 -7.19 -8.78 -1.41
CA ARG A 51 -8.36 -7.93 -1.14
C ARG A 51 -8.67 -7.03 -2.33
N SER A 52 -7.66 -6.38 -2.90
CA SER A 52 -7.81 -5.50 -4.06
C SER A 52 -8.28 -6.25 -5.29
N ASN A 53 -7.76 -7.45 -5.56
CA ASN A 53 -8.25 -8.30 -6.66
C ASN A 53 -9.70 -8.76 -6.44
N LYS A 54 -10.10 -9.07 -5.19
CA LYS A 54 -11.49 -9.42 -4.86
C LYS A 54 -12.44 -8.26 -5.16
N ILE A 55 -12.09 -7.05 -4.74
CA ILE A 55 -12.87 -5.83 -5.03
C ILE A 55 -12.86 -5.52 -6.53
N LEU A 56 -11.74 -5.69 -7.22
CA LEU A 56 -11.69 -5.52 -8.67
C LEU A 56 -12.59 -6.53 -9.39
N GLY A 57 -12.63 -7.79 -8.93
CA GLY A 57 -13.58 -8.78 -9.43
C GLY A 57 -15.04 -8.42 -9.14
N PHE A 58 -15.32 -7.81 -7.99
CA PHE A 58 -16.63 -7.26 -7.67
C PHE A 58 -17.01 -6.12 -8.63
N ILE A 59 -16.12 -5.17 -8.89
CA ILE A 59 -16.33 -4.08 -9.86
C ILE A 59 -16.64 -4.68 -11.23
N ARG A 60 -15.83 -5.62 -11.73
CA ARG A 60 -16.04 -6.23 -13.05
C ARG A 60 -17.41 -6.88 -13.23
N ARG A 61 -17.99 -7.46 -12.17
CA ARG A 61 -19.31 -8.09 -12.22
C ARG A 61 -20.46 -7.09 -12.12
N ASN A 62 -20.33 -6.08 -11.27
CA ASN A 62 -21.42 -5.13 -11.00
C ASN A 62 -21.38 -3.91 -11.93
N CYS A 63 -20.27 -3.72 -12.63
CA CYS A 63 -20.06 -2.63 -13.56
C CYS A 63 -20.06 -3.10 -15.02
N ALA A 64 -20.79 -4.19 -15.30
CA ALA A 64 -20.87 -4.77 -16.64
C ALA A 64 -21.51 -3.81 -17.65
N ASP A 65 -22.44 -2.96 -17.20
CA ASP A 65 -23.19 -2.04 -18.06
C ASP A 65 -22.60 -0.62 -18.09
N PHE A 66 -21.61 -0.31 -17.24
CA PHE A 66 -20.95 1.00 -17.28
C PHE A 66 -19.97 1.09 -18.45
N ASP A 67 -20.09 2.12 -19.27
CA ASP A 67 -19.20 2.46 -20.39
C ASP A 67 -18.46 3.80 -20.17
N ASP A 68 -18.86 4.59 -19.18
CA ASP A 68 -18.16 5.82 -18.79
C ASP A 68 -16.82 5.53 -18.08
N SER A 69 -15.74 5.96 -18.73
CA SER A 69 -14.39 5.86 -18.21
C SER A 69 -14.17 6.62 -16.89
N LEU A 70 -14.85 7.76 -16.69
CA LEU A 70 -14.71 8.59 -15.50
C LEU A 70 -15.42 7.99 -14.30
N ALA A 71 -16.63 7.46 -14.49
CA ALA A 71 -17.35 6.70 -13.47
C ALA A 71 -16.54 5.48 -13.02
N LEU A 72 -16.06 4.66 -13.97
CA LEU A 72 -15.26 3.47 -13.66
C LEU A 72 -13.94 3.82 -12.97
N LYS A 73 -13.26 4.89 -13.41
CA LYS A 73 -12.07 5.43 -12.72
C LYS A 73 -12.40 5.82 -11.28
N SER A 74 -13.51 6.51 -11.05
CA SER A 74 -13.92 6.97 -9.72
C SER A 74 -14.18 5.81 -8.77
N ILE A 75 -14.88 4.77 -9.25
CA ILE A 75 -15.13 3.53 -8.51
C ILE A 75 -13.82 2.81 -8.18
N TYR A 76 -12.89 2.70 -9.13
CA TYR A 76 -11.58 2.11 -8.88
C TYR A 76 -10.79 2.88 -7.82
N CYS A 77 -10.77 4.21 -7.93
CA CYS A 77 -10.04 5.07 -7.02
C CYS A 77 -10.59 4.98 -5.58
N SER A 78 -11.91 4.92 -5.42
CA SER A 78 -12.56 4.86 -4.12
C SER A 78 -12.47 3.49 -3.46
N LEU A 79 -12.59 2.39 -4.21
CA LEU A 79 -12.69 1.04 -3.66
C LEU A 79 -11.39 0.23 -3.70
N VAL A 80 -10.58 0.35 -4.76
CA VAL A 80 -9.38 -0.47 -4.96
C VAL A 80 -8.11 0.29 -4.60
N ARG A 81 -7.96 1.51 -5.14
CA ARG A 81 -6.76 2.31 -4.90
C ARG A 81 -6.61 2.71 -3.43
N SER A 82 -7.72 3.03 -2.77
CA SER A 82 -7.75 3.30 -1.31
C SER A 82 -7.16 2.16 -0.48
N ILE A 83 -7.41 0.89 -0.85
CA ILE A 83 -6.81 -0.29 -0.20
C ILE A 83 -5.30 -0.35 -0.41
N CYS A 84 -4.84 0.00 -1.62
CA CYS A 84 -3.42 0.00 -1.98
C CYS A 84 -2.64 1.18 -1.36
N GLU A 85 -3.32 2.24 -0.93
CA GLU A 85 -2.71 3.45 -0.37
C GLU A 85 -2.78 3.49 1.16
N TYR A 86 -3.75 2.82 1.76
CA TYR A 86 -3.99 2.85 3.21
C TYR A 86 -2.76 2.43 4.00
N GLY A 87 -2.28 3.32 4.88
CA GLY A 87 -1.14 3.07 5.75
C GLY A 87 0.20 2.88 5.02
N SER A 88 0.30 3.27 3.75
CA SER A 88 1.50 3.04 2.92
C SER A 88 2.78 3.59 3.53
N ILE A 89 2.71 4.70 4.28
CA ILE A 89 3.83 5.28 5.04
C ILE A 89 4.53 4.24 5.94
N ILE A 90 3.80 3.23 6.42
CA ILE A 90 4.33 2.19 7.30
C ILE A 90 4.91 1.02 6.52
N TRP A 91 4.24 0.57 5.45
CA TRP A 91 4.52 -0.72 4.81
C TRP A 91 5.05 -0.64 3.37
N SER A 92 5.15 0.56 2.77
CA SER A 92 5.48 0.77 1.36
C SER A 92 6.68 -0.11 0.94
N PRO A 93 6.52 -0.97 -0.09
CA PRO A 93 7.53 -1.98 -0.39
C PRO A 93 8.77 -1.34 -1.00
N TYR A 94 9.94 -1.72 -0.48
CA TYR A 94 11.23 -1.36 -1.08
C TYR A 94 11.64 -2.30 -2.21
N GLN A 95 11.20 -3.57 -2.18
CA GLN A 95 11.56 -4.58 -3.17
C GLN A 95 10.75 -4.43 -4.47
N SER A 96 11.45 -4.54 -5.62
CA SER A 96 10.85 -4.43 -6.95
C SER A 96 9.74 -5.45 -7.20
N GLY A 97 9.91 -6.70 -6.74
CA GLY A 97 8.90 -7.76 -6.90
C GLY A 97 7.56 -7.40 -6.26
N HIS A 98 7.57 -6.86 -5.04
CA HIS A 98 6.35 -6.41 -4.38
C HIS A 98 5.72 -5.19 -5.05
N LYS A 99 6.53 -4.21 -5.45
CA LYS A 99 6.05 -3.05 -6.23
C LYS A 99 5.31 -3.51 -7.49
N GLN A 100 5.89 -4.45 -8.23
CA GLN A 100 5.29 -5.01 -9.44
C GLN A 100 3.99 -5.77 -9.17
N ILE A 101 3.91 -6.59 -8.12
CA ILE A 101 2.70 -7.34 -7.79
C ILE A 101 1.54 -6.38 -7.43
N ILE A 102 1.83 -5.29 -6.73
CA ILE A 102 0.83 -4.25 -6.44
C ILE A 102 0.43 -3.53 -7.74
N GLU A 103 1.39 -3.15 -8.57
CA GLU A 103 1.13 -2.46 -9.84
C GLU A 103 0.26 -3.30 -10.79
N LYS A 104 0.39 -4.63 -10.77
CA LYS A 104 -0.47 -5.54 -11.52
C LYS A 104 -1.97 -5.37 -11.21
N ILE A 105 -2.34 -4.89 -10.03
CA ILE A 105 -3.74 -4.59 -9.67
C ILE A 105 -4.27 -3.47 -10.56
N GLN A 106 -3.50 -2.37 -10.67
CA GLN A 106 -3.86 -1.24 -11.52
C GLN A 106 -3.86 -1.64 -12.99
N GLN A 107 -2.87 -2.42 -13.44
CA GLN A 107 -2.82 -2.92 -14.82
C GLN A 107 -4.05 -3.79 -15.18
N LYS A 108 -4.53 -4.64 -14.26
CA LYS A 108 -5.76 -5.41 -14.49
C LYS A 108 -6.99 -4.51 -14.64
N PHE A 109 -7.09 -3.45 -13.83
CA PHE A 109 -8.16 -2.48 -13.95
C PHE A 109 -8.10 -1.74 -15.29
N LEU A 110 -6.93 -1.23 -15.68
CA LEU A 110 -6.74 -0.52 -16.94
C LEU A 110 -7.12 -1.38 -18.15
N ARG A 111 -6.81 -2.69 -18.14
CA ARG A 111 -7.23 -3.63 -19.19
C ARG A 111 -8.75 -3.81 -19.25
N PHE A 112 -9.39 -3.93 -18.09
CA PHE A 112 -10.84 -4.00 -18.02
C PHE A 112 -11.48 -2.73 -18.58
N LEU A 113 -10.95 -1.57 -18.19
CA LEU A 113 -11.44 -0.28 -18.66
C LEU A 113 -11.24 -0.07 -20.15
N SER A 114 -10.06 -0.41 -20.69
CA SER A 114 -9.78 -0.26 -22.12
C SER A 114 -10.73 -1.10 -22.97
N PHE A 115 -11.08 -2.30 -22.50
CA PHE A 115 -12.10 -3.13 -23.13
C PHE A 115 -13.49 -2.51 -23.05
N LYS A 116 -13.88 -1.97 -21.89
CA LYS A 116 -15.20 -1.39 -21.67
C LYS A 116 -15.44 -0.09 -22.44
N CYS A 117 -14.42 0.74 -22.60
CA CYS A 117 -14.52 2.04 -23.26
C CYS A 117 -14.00 2.02 -24.70
N SER A 118 -13.79 0.83 -25.30
CA SER A 118 -13.25 0.64 -26.65
C SER A 118 -11.96 1.45 -26.94
N ILE A 119 -11.08 1.57 -25.94
CA ILE A 119 -9.80 2.27 -26.09
C ILE A 119 -8.83 1.33 -26.84
N ILE A 120 -8.41 1.76 -28.04
CA ILE A 120 -7.48 0.99 -28.87
C ILE A 120 -6.15 0.82 -28.13
N ARG A 121 -5.69 -0.42 -28.05
CA ARG A 121 -4.42 -0.77 -27.41
C ARG A 121 -3.61 -1.65 -28.34
N GLU A 122 -2.38 -1.23 -28.59
CA GLU A 122 -1.42 -2.06 -29.33
C GLU A 122 -1.16 -3.40 -28.59
N PRO A 123 -1.07 -4.52 -29.33
CA PRO A 123 -0.62 -5.78 -28.75
C PRO A 123 0.73 -5.59 -28.04
N HIS A 124 0.88 -6.20 -26.85
CA HIS A 124 2.11 -6.09 -26.05
C HIS A 124 2.55 -4.67 -25.67
N SER A 125 1.68 -3.66 -25.81
CA SER A 125 2.02 -2.29 -25.43
C SER A 125 2.24 -2.16 -23.92
N SER A 126 3.09 -1.19 -23.56
CA SER A 126 3.12 -0.66 -22.19
C SER A 126 1.73 -0.18 -21.78
N TYR A 127 1.45 -0.21 -20.48
CA TYR A 127 0.23 0.32 -19.89
C TYR A 127 0.31 1.82 -19.60
N THR A 128 1.50 2.43 -19.75
CA THR A 128 1.73 3.87 -19.57
C THR A 128 0.78 4.76 -20.40
N PRO A 129 0.48 4.46 -21.69
CA PRO A 129 -0.47 5.26 -22.45
C PRO A 129 -1.87 5.31 -21.83
N LEU A 130 -2.35 4.19 -21.24
CA LEU A 130 -3.64 4.15 -20.56
C LEU A 130 -3.65 5.00 -19.30
N LEU A 131 -2.53 5.06 -18.57
CA LEU A 131 -2.39 5.97 -17.43
C LEU A 131 -2.54 7.43 -17.85
N THR A 132 -1.88 7.81 -18.95
CA THR A 132 -1.94 9.18 -19.48
C THR A 132 -3.36 9.55 -19.92
N ILE A 133 -4.01 8.69 -20.71
CA ILE A 133 -5.39 8.91 -21.19
C ILE A 133 -6.35 9.14 -20.03
N LEU A 134 -6.17 8.40 -18.93
CA LEU A 134 -7.06 8.45 -17.78
C LEU A 134 -6.61 9.43 -16.71
N ASN A 135 -5.48 10.12 -16.91
CA ASN A 135 -4.86 10.96 -15.89
C ASN A 135 -4.75 10.22 -14.53
N LEU A 136 -4.08 9.06 -14.56
CA LEU A 136 -3.77 8.23 -13.40
C LEU A 136 -2.25 8.14 -13.21
N GLU A 137 -1.80 8.30 -11.98
CA GLU A 137 -0.41 8.04 -11.58
C GLU A 137 -0.21 6.53 -11.31
N THR A 138 1.02 6.02 -11.38
CA THR A 138 1.32 4.65 -10.94
C THR A 138 1.07 4.50 -9.45
N LEU A 139 0.76 3.29 -8.97
CA LEU A 139 0.55 3.10 -7.53
C LEU A 139 1.84 3.37 -6.74
N GLU A 140 3.01 3.17 -7.35
CA GLU A 140 4.29 3.57 -6.76
C GLU A 140 4.42 5.08 -6.58
N GLN A 141 4.13 5.87 -7.62
CA GLN A 141 4.14 7.34 -7.52
C GLN A 141 3.15 7.84 -6.47
N ARG A 142 1.97 7.22 -6.39
CA ARG A 142 0.96 7.54 -5.38
C ARG A 142 1.47 7.35 -3.96
N ARG A 143 2.11 6.21 -3.66
CA ARG A 143 2.72 5.95 -2.34
C ARG A 143 3.85 6.93 -2.05
N LEU A 144 4.73 7.18 -3.01
CA LEU A 144 5.80 8.17 -2.86
C LEU A 144 5.24 9.56 -2.53
N ARG A 145 4.15 9.98 -3.16
CA ARG A 145 3.50 11.27 -2.87
C ARG A 145 2.94 11.32 -1.45
N LEU A 146 2.40 10.20 -0.94
CA LEU A 146 1.92 10.09 0.44
C LEU A 146 3.08 10.17 1.44
N ASP A 147 4.21 9.52 1.14
CA ASP A 147 5.42 9.56 1.96
C ASP A 147 6.01 10.98 2.02
N LEU A 148 6.07 11.67 0.88
CA LEU A 148 6.50 13.07 0.80
C LEU A 148 5.56 14.02 1.55
N TYR A 149 4.26 13.83 1.40
CA TYR A 149 3.27 14.67 2.07
C TYR A 149 3.31 14.49 3.60
N PHE A 150 3.48 13.25 4.07
CA PHE A 150 3.69 12.96 5.48
C PHE A 150 4.97 13.63 6.01
N SER A 151 6.08 13.49 5.27
CA SER A 151 7.36 14.10 5.63
C SER A 151 7.27 15.63 5.70
N TYR A 152 6.63 16.25 4.71
CA TYR A 152 6.36 17.69 4.70
C TYR A 152 5.58 18.12 5.95
N LYS A 153 4.52 17.40 6.30
CA LYS A 153 3.70 17.69 7.49
C LYS A 153 4.49 17.53 8.80
N LEU A 154 5.37 16.54 8.86
CA LEU A 154 6.24 16.33 10.01
C LEU A 154 7.19 17.52 10.18
N PHE A 155 7.85 17.96 9.11
CA PHE A 155 8.83 19.06 9.16
C PHE A 155 8.21 20.44 9.37
N SER A 156 6.96 20.63 8.92
CA SER A 156 6.20 21.88 9.13
C SER A 156 5.51 21.94 10.50
N GLY A 157 5.63 20.92 11.34
CA GLY A 157 4.97 20.86 12.65
C GLY A 157 3.46 20.60 12.58
N ASN A 158 2.92 20.22 11.43
CA ASN A 158 1.52 19.79 11.29
C ASN A 158 1.27 18.38 11.83
N ILE A 159 2.33 17.58 12.02
CA ILE A 159 2.32 16.31 12.73
C ILE A 159 3.33 16.40 13.86
N ASP A 160 2.86 16.28 15.11
CA ASP A 160 3.72 16.29 16.28
C ASP A 160 4.23 14.88 16.57
N CYS A 161 5.50 14.64 16.24
CA CYS A 161 6.19 13.37 16.52
C CYS A 161 7.70 13.62 16.67
N PRO A 162 8.14 14.14 17.83
CA PRO A 162 9.53 14.55 18.05
C PRO A 162 10.50 13.37 17.99
N GLU A 163 10.09 12.17 18.41
CA GLU A 163 10.90 10.96 18.35
C GLU A 163 11.24 10.59 16.91
N PHE A 164 10.28 10.71 16.00
CA PHE A 164 10.51 10.43 14.58
C PHE A 164 11.26 11.56 13.90
N LEU A 165 10.93 12.82 14.22
CA LEU A 165 11.64 13.99 13.71
C LEU A 165 13.13 13.98 14.08
N SER A 166 13.48 13.58 15.31
CA SER A 166 14.87 13.50 15.78
C SER A 166 15.73 12.48 15.02
N ARG A 167 15.11 11.56 14.27
CA ARG A 167 15.82 10.63 13.39
C ARG A 167 16.32 11.27 12.10
N PHE A 168 15.83 12.45 11.74
CA PHE A 168 16.30 13.22 10.60
C PHE A 168 17.41 14.17 11.04
N SER A 169 18.65 13.89 10.62
CA SER A 169 19.80 14.75 10.90
C SER A 169 19.91 15.88 9.88
N PHE A 170 19.28 17.02 10.19
CA PHE A 170 19.44 18.25 9.39
C PHE A 170 20.79 18.88 9.64
N HIS A 171 21.78 18.54 8.81
CA HIS A 171 23.04 19.27 8.75
C HIS A 171 22.83 20.52 7.90
N THR A 172 22.24 21.56 8.49
CA THR A 172 22.19 22.88 7.86
C THR A 172 23.42 23.67 8.32
N PRO A 173 24.31 24.09 7.40
CA PRO A 173 25.31 25.10 7.75
C PRO A 173 24.56 26.42 8.03
N ILE A 174 24.79 26.97 9.22
CA ILE A 174 24.36 28.32 9.63
C ILE A 174 25.15 29.34 8.82
#